data_AF-A0A348NNK9-F1
#
_entry.id   AF-A0A348NNK9-F1
#
_cell.length_a   1.000
_cell.length_b   1.000
_cell.length_c   1.000
_cell.angle_alpha   90.00
_cell.angle_beta   90.00
_cell.angle_gamma   90.00
#
_symmetry.space_group_name_H-M   'P 1'
#
loop_
_entity.id
_entity.type
_entity.pdbx_description
1 polymer ?
#
loop_
_entity_poly.entity_id
_entity_poly.type
_entity_poly.pdbx_seq_one_letter_code
_entity_poly.pdbx_strand_id
1 'polypeptide(L)'
;ALIENDAHDVAKSLVFGRAKGQEREREPVSIRLIRRNGQVVPWNEAKIEVAVRKSFLSLHLDSTPAVEVARAATDRLNGAGQAFLNIEDVQDAVQEEMMRQGHFKVAEAYILYRAHRSRVREDEGIVDSSETLQESMIVVTEANGENTFWDGIDLKLRIEFAMIGLDLNLSAEEIDDELRRSLYPEMTRSDLQKTIILNAK
;
A
#
# COMPACT_ATOMS: atom_id res chain seq x y z
N ALA A 1 -23.94 44.82 -34.14
CA ALA A 1 -23.38 43.48 -33.88
C ALA A 1 -22.03 43.41 -34.58
N LEU A 2 -20.98 43.87 -33.91
CA LEU A 2 -19.99 43.05 -33.19
C LEU A 2 -18.96 42.41 -34.15
N ILE A 3 -18.06 43.26 -34.66
CA ILE A 3 -16.73 42.87 -35.12
C ILE A 3 -15.77 43.90 -34.54
N GLU A 4 -15.34 43.66 -33.31
CA GLU A 4 -14.23 44.35 -32.64
C GLU A 4 -13.91 43.54 -31.39
N ASN A 5 -12.89 42.69 -31.44
CA ASN A 5 -11.84 42.72 -30.43
C ASN A 5 -10.67 41.78 -30.77
N ASP A 6 -9.52 42.43 -30.74
CA ASP A 6 -8.15 41.98 -30.94
C ASP A 6 -7.73 40.96 -29.87
N ALA A 7 -8.03 39.68 -30.09
CA ALA A 7 -7.76 38.60 -29.13
C ALA A 7 -6.33 38.01 -29.24
N HIS A 8 -5.34 38.82 -29.61
CA HIS A 8 -3.96 38.36 -29.73
C HIS A 8 -3.20 38.27 -28.39
N ASP A 9 -3.70 38.91 -27.32
CA ASP A 9 -3.06 38.87 -26.00
C ASP A 9 -3.39 37.62 -25.17
N VAL A 10 -4.45 36.88 -25.51
CA VAL A 10 -4.85 35.68 -24.75
C VAL A 10 -3.99 34.48 -25.13
N ALA A 11 -3.54 34.41 -26.40
CA ALA A 11 -2.72 33.31 -26.89
C ALA A 11 -1.29 33.34 -26.30
N LYS A 12 -0.76 34.50 -25.93
CA LYS A 12 0.58 34.62 -25.35
C LYS A 12 0.60 34.27 -23.85
N SER A 13 -0.48 34.54 -23.12
CA SER A 13 -0.62 34.19 -21.70
C SER A 13 -0.67 32.66 -21.46
N LEU A 14 -1.24 31.90 -22.41
CA LEU A 14 -1.30 30.43 -22.31
C LEU A 14 0.04 29.73 -22.50
N VAL A 15 1.05 30.40 -23.06
CA VAL A 15 2.38 29.81 -23.30
C VAL A 15 3.31 29.97 -22.08
N PHE A 16 3.04 30.91 -21.17
CA PHE A 16 3.89 31.18 -19.99
C PHE A 16 3.32 30.65 -18.66
N GLY A 17 2.15 30.00 -18.66
CA GLY A 17 1.51 29.46 -17.46
C GLY A 17 1.76 27.96 -17.15
N ARG A 18 2.52 27.23 -17.98
CA ARG A 18 2.79 25.79 -17.81
C ARG A 18 4.12 25.48 -17.13
N ALA A 19 4.39 26.19 -16.03
CA ALA A 19 5.49 25.89 -15.11
C ALA A 19 4.96 25.46 -13.73
N LYS A 20 4.00 24.53 -13.69
CA LYS A 20 3.64 23.77 -12.49
C LYS A 20 3.33 22.33 -12.88
N GLY A 21 4.21 21.42 -12.44
CA GLY A 21 4.03 19.98 -12.43
C GLY A 21 4.13 19.31 -13.80
N GLN A 22 5.34 18.95 -14.23
CA GLN A 22 5.49 17.84 -15.16
C GLN A 22 5.10 16.55 -14.42
N GLU A 23 3.83 16.16 -14.46
CA GLU A 23 3.48 14.75 -14.30
C GLU A 23 4.03 14.04 -15.54
N ARG A 24 5.28 13.55 -15.44
CA ARG A 24 5.83 12.62 -16.42
C ARG A 24 4.88 11.41 -16.44
N GLU A 25 4.34 11.09 -17.61
CA GLU A 25 3.60 9.83 -17.82
C GLU A 25 4.49 8.70 -17.30
N ARG A 26 4.08 8.08 -16.19
CA ARG A 26 4.83 7.00 -15.54
C ARG A 26 4.83 5.79 -16.47
N GLU A 27 6.01 5.18 -16.65
CA GLU A 27 6.08 3.91 -17.37
C GLU A 27 5.19 2.88 -16.66
N PRO A 28 4.42 2.08 -17.41
CA PRO A 28 3.58 1.06 -16.81
C PRO A 28 4.45 0.09 -16.01
N VAL A 29 4.06 -0.12 -14.75
CA VAL A 29 4.78 -1.03 -13.86
C VAL A 29 4.50 -2.47 -14.30
N SER A 30 5.52 -3.13 -14.83
CA SER A 30 5.39 -4.49 -15.42
C SER A 30 6.06 -5.59 -14.59
N ILE A 31 6.58 -5.23 -13.43
CA ILE A 31 7.31 -6.13 -12.52
C ILE A 31 6.37 -6.97 -11.64
N ARG A 32 6.87 -8.12 -11.20
CA ARG A 32 6.20 -9.07 -10.30
C ARG A 32 7.08 -9.33 -9.09
N LEU A 33 6.46 -9.55 -7.94
CA LEU A 33 7.16 -9.78 -6.68
C LEU A 33 7.14 -11.27 -6.32
N ILE A 34 8.29 -11.82 -5.94
CA ILE A 34 8.45 -13.15 -5.36
C ILE A 34 8.59 -12.98 -3.84
N ARG A 35 7.64 -13.53 -3.09
CA ARG A 35 7.67 -13.53 -1.62
C ARG A 35 8.69 -14.54 -1.09
N ARG A 36 8.98 -14.48 0.22
CA ARG A 36 9.90 -15.42 0.89
C ARG A 36 9.44 -16.87 0.80
N ASN A 37 8.13 -17.09 0.81
CA ASN A 37 7.53 -18.41 0.62
C ASN A 37 7.55 -18.91 -0.85
N GLY A 38 8.13 -18.16 -1.78
CA GLY A 38 8.19 -18.49 -3.21
C GLY A 38 6.95 -18.11 -4.02
N GLN A 39 5.90 -17.56 -3.39
CA GLN A 39 4.69 -17.14 -4.09
C GLN A 39 4.93 -15.88 -4.93
N VAL A 40 4.49 -15.91 -6.18
CA VAL A 40 4.52 -14.75 -7.08
C VAL A 40 3.24 -13.94 -6.94
N VAL A 41 3.38 -12.63 -6.70
CA VAL A 41 2.26 -11.68 -6.60
C VAL A 41 2.44 -10.48 -7.53
N PRO A 42 1.34 -9.80 -7.91
CA PRO A 42 1.41 -8.52 -8.61
C PRO A 42 2.18 -7.47 -7.79
N TRP A 43 2.85 -6.55 -8.48
CA TRP A 43 3.48 -5.40 -7.82
C TRP A 43 2.44 -4.52 -7.15
N ASN A 44 2.77 -3.98 -5.98
CA ASN A 44 1.92 -3.04 -5.25
C ASN A 44 2.79 -2.00 -4.53
N GLU A 45 2.87 -0.80 -5.10
CA GLU A 45 3.61 0.36 -4.55
C GLU A 45 3.08 0.78 -3.17
N ALA A 46 1.76 0.68 -2.93
CA ALA A 46 1.16 1.09 -1.66
C ALA A 46 1.67 0.25 -0.47
N LYS A 47 2.02 -1.03 -0.68
CA LYS A 47 2.63 -1.85 0.38
C LYS A 47 4.01 -1.34 0.79
N ILE A 48 4.78 -0.80 -0.15
CA ILE A 48 6.06 -0.16 0.13
C ILE A 48 5.83 1.11 0.92
N GLU A 49 4.94 1.98 0.44
CA GLU A 49 4.60 3.24 1.11
C GLU A 49 4.20 3.03 2.56
N VAL A 50 3.31 2.06 2.85
CA VAL A 50 2.87 1.76 4.22
C VAL A 50 4.04 1.32 5.11
N ALA A 51 4.94 0.48 4.62
CA ALA A 51 6.10 0.04 5.37
C ALA A 51 7.06 1.21 5.66
N VAL A 52 7.24 2.11 4.70
CA VAL A 52 8.03 3.33 4.88
C VAL A 52 7.36 4.26 5.89
N ARG A 53 6.05 4.52 5.78
CA ARG A 53 5.28 5.33 6.74
C ARG A 53 5.41 4.80 8.16
N LYS A 54 5.27 3.48 8.37
CA LYS A 54 5.45 2.85 9.69
C LYS A 54 6.84 3.17 10.28
N SER A 55 7.87 3.22 9.45
CA SER A 55 9.23 3.55 9.88
C SER A 55 9.36 5.01 10.31
N PHE A 56 8.80 5.95 9.54
CA PHE A 56 8.72 7.37 9.94
C PHE A 56 7.96 7.56 11.26
N LEU A 57 6.79 6.93 11.37
CA LEU A 57 5.92 7.05 12.55
C LEU A 57 6.53 6.41 13.80
N SER A 58 7.32 5.34 13.66
CA SER A 58 8.05 4.74 14.80
C SER A 58 9.01 5.73 15.47
N LEU A 59 9.51 6.69 14.70
CA LEU A 59 10.39 7.77 15.17
C LEU A 59 9.65 9.06 15.49
N HIS A 60 8.31 9.06 15.43
CA HIS A 60 7.46 10.23 15.63
C HIS A 60 7.77 11.35 14.62
N LEU A 61 8.17 10.99 13.40
CA LEU A 61 8.48 11.91 12.31
C LEU A 61 7.30 12.04 11.34
N ASP A 62 7.29 13.12 10.56
CA ASP A 62 6.35 13.27 9.45
C ASP A 62 6.55 12.17 8.41
N SER A 63 5.46 11.52 8.02
CA SER A 63 5.47 10.38 7.09
C SER A 63 5.15 10.77 5.65
N THR A 64 4.89 12.06 5.38
CA THR A 64 4.65 12.58 4.01
C THR A 64 5.72 12.16 2.99
N PRO A 65 7.04 12.12 3.32
CA PRO A 65 8.07 11.68 2.38
C PRO A 65 7.97 10.21 1.95
N ALA A 66 7.19 9.38 2.66
CA ALA A 66 7.06 7.96 2.35
C ALA A 66 6.50 7.69 0.94
N VAL A 67 5.63 8.57 0.45
CA VAL A 67 5.06 8.49 -0.91
C VAL A 67 6.17 8.61 -1.95
N GLU A 68 7.02 9.61 -1.81
CA GLU A 68 8.13 9.86 -2.75
C GLU A 68 9.19 8.75 -2.67
N VAL A 69 9.48 8.23 -1.48
CA VAL A 69 10.38 7.06 -1.32
C VAL A 69 9.81 5.83 -2.02
N ALA A 70 8.53 5.52 -1.82
CA ALA A 70 7.90 4.36 -2.46
C ALA A 70 7.87 4.50 -3.99
N ARG A 71 7.52 5.68 -4.47
CA ARG A 71 7.52 6.04 -5.87
C ARG A 71 8.89 5.89 -6.51
N ALA A 72 9.92 6.49 -5.92
CA ALA A 72 11.27 6.43 -6.45
C ALA A 72 11.84 5.01 -6.43
N ALA A 73 11.53 4.21 -5.40
CA ALA A 73 11.90 2.80 -5.34
C ALA A 73 11.21 1.98 -6.45
N THR A 74 9.90 2.15 -6.66
CA THR A 74 9.17 1.49 -7.76
C THR A 74 9.75 1.86 -9.11
N ASP A 75 9.92 3.16 -9.38
CA ASP A 75 10.39 3.64 -10.68
C ASP A 75 11.79 3.08 -10.99
N ARG A 76 12.68 3.03 -9.98
CA ARG A 76 14.02 2.44 -10.10
C ARG A 76 13.98 0.93 -10.37
N LEU A 77 13.13 0.20 -9.66
CA LEU A 77 13.00 -1.25 -9.82
C LEU A 77 12.37 -1.62 -11.17
N ASN A 78 11.41 -0.84 -11.64
CA ASN A 78 10.81 -1.00 -12.97
C ASN A 78 11.84 -0.73 -14.07
N GLY A 79 12.66 0.33 -13.92
CA GLY A 79 13.72 0.69 -14.86
C GLY A 79 14.92 -0.27 -14.90
N ALA A 80 15.06 -1.17 -13.92
CA ALA A 80 16.12 -2.17 -13.89
C ALA A 80 15.91 -3.30 -14.92
N GLY A 81 14.73 -3.39 -15.54
CA GLY A 81 14.43 -4.36 -16.61
C GLY A 81 14.21 -5.80 -16.13
N GLN A 82 14.11 -6.02 -14.82
CA GLN A 82 13.90 -7.33 -14.23
C GLN A 82 12.39 -7.58 -14.00
N ALA A 83 11.82 -8.57 -14.68
CA ALA A 83 10.39 -8.87 -14.59
C ALA A 83 9.96 -9.47 -13.23
N PHE A 84 10.87 -10.13 -12.52
CA PHE A 84 10.60 -10.77 -11.23
C PHE A 84 11.63 -10.37 -10.19
N LEU A 85 11.19 -9.78 -9.09
CA LEU A 85 12.04 -9.32 -8.00
C LEU A 85 11.76 -10.12 -6.74
N ASN A 86 12.80 -10.49 -5.99
CA ASN A 86 12.59 -11.07 -4.68
C ASN A 86 12.27 -9.98 -3.67
N ILE A 87 11.53 -10.33 -2.62
CA ILE A 87 11.19 -9.41 -1.54
C ILE A 87 12.43 -8.80 -0.86
N GLU A 88 13.56 -9.51 -0.79
CA GLU A 88 14.81 -8.93 -0.27
C GLU A 88 15.33 -7.80 -1.18
N ASP A 89 15.32 -8.00 -2.51
CA ASP A 89 15.76 -6.99 -3.49
C ASP A 89 14.94 -5.70 -3.37
N VAL A 90 13.63 -5.85 -3.14
CA VAL A 90 12.73 -4.71 -2.91
C VAL A 90 13.05 -4.01 -1.58
N GLN A 91 13.28 -4.77 -0.50
CA GLN A 91 13.60 -4.20 0.80
C GLN A 91 14.91 -3.41 0.76
N ASP A 92 15.92 -3.91 0.05
CA ASP A 92 17.21 -3.25 -0.08
C ASP A 92 17.08 -1.98 -0.96
N ALA A 93 16.32 -2.04 -2.05
CA ALA A 93 16.04 -0.87 -2.87
C ALA A 93 15.33 0.25 -2.09
N VAL A 94 14.39 -0.10 -1.20
CA VAL A 94 13.69 0.85 -0.33
C VAL A 94 14.63 1.48 0.70
N GLN A 95 15.52 0.68 1.30
CA GLN A 95 16.54 1.20 2.22
C GLN A 95 17.48 2.18 1.53
N GLU A 96 17.99 1.81 0.36
CA GLU A 96 18.86 2.68 -0.43
C GLU A 96 18.15 3.98 -0.83
N GLU A 97 16.86 3.92 -1.14
CA GLU A 97 16.08 5.11 -1.50
C GLU A 97 15.89 6.05 -0.29
N MET A 98 15.57 5.50 0.89
CA MET A 98 15.53 6.30 2.12
C MET A 98 16.87 6.98 2.39
N MET A 99 17.99 6.25 2.21
CA MET A 99 19.34 6.81 2.39
C MET A 99 19.65 7.90 1.35
N ARG A 100 19.29 7.67 0.08
CA ARG A 100 19.49 8.63 -1.02
C ARG A 100 18.74 9.95 -0.78
N GLN A 101 17.55 9.87 -0.21
CA GLN A 101 16.74 11.04 0.16
C GLN A 101 17.15 11.65 1.52
N GLY A 102 18.18 11.12 2.18
CA GLY A 102 18.72 11.66 3.43
C GLY A 102 17.99 11.21 4.70
N HIS A 103 17.06 10.26 4.61
CA HIS A 103 16.29 9.71 5.72
C HIS A 103 17.04 8.59 6.46
N PHE A 104 18.29 8.84 6.87
CA PHE A 104 19.17 7.82 7.45
C PHE A 104 18.61 7.15 8.71
N LYS A 105 18.06 7.94 9.64
CA LYS A 105 17.47 7.41 10.87
C LYS A 105 16.23 6.54 10.60
N VAL A 106 15.46 6.88 9.58
CA VAL A 106 14.27 6.12 9.18
C VAL A 106 14.69 4.80 8.53
N ALA A 107 15.72 4.83 7.68
CA ALA A 107 16.32 3.62 7.12
C ALA A 107 16.85 2.69 8.22
N GLU A 108 17.51 3.23 9.24
CA GLU A 108 17.97 2.46 10.40
C GLU A 108 16.79 1.82 11.15
N ALA A 109 15.73 2.58 11.45
CA ALA A 109 14.53 2.07 12.10
C ALA A 109 13.87 0.95 11.28
N TYR A 110 13.81 1.12 9.95
CA TYR A 110 13.31 0.09 9.03
C TYR A 110 14.15 -1.20 9.07
N ILE A 111 15.48 -1.09 9.07
CA ILE A 111 16.40 -2.23 9.17
C ILE A 111 16.21 -2.97 10.50
N LEU A 112 16.12 -2.23 11.61
CA LEU A 112 15.89 -2.80 12.94
C LEU A 112 14.54 -3.54 13.00
N TYR A 113 13.48 -2.96 12.44
CA TYR A 113 12.18 -3.61 12.34
C TYR A 113 12.23 -4.90 11.51
N ARG A 114 12.92 -4.89 10.35
CA ARG A 114 13.14 -6.09 9.52
C ARG A 114 13.89 -7.18 10.29
N ALA A 115 14.97 -6.81 10.98
CA ALA A 115 15.78 -7.74 11.75
C ALA A 115 14.97 -8.36 12.90
N HIS A 116 14.20 -7.55 13.62
CA HIS A 116 13.32 -8.02 14.68
C HIS A 116 12.26 -9.00 14.14
N ARG A 117 11.56 -8.65 13.04
CA ARG A 117 10.59 -9.56 12.40
C ARG A 117 11.22 -10.83 11.83
N SER A 118 12.52 -10.83 11.52
CA SER A 118 13.23 -12.03 11.04
C SER A 118 13.55 -12.97 12.20
N ARG A 119 14.00 -12.43 13.34
CA ARG A 119 14.24 -13.22 14.55
C ARG A 119 12.97 -13.84 15.10
N VAL A 120 11.88 -13.08 15.16
CA VAL A 120 10.57 -13.61 15.59
C VAL A 120 10.14 -14.81 14.73
N ARG A 121 10.40 -14.77 13.41
CA ARG A 121 10.12 -15.91 12.50
C ARG A 121 10.99 -17.13 12.79
N GLU A 122 12.27 -16.93 13.12
CA GLU A 122 13.19 -18.02 13.47
C GLU A 122 12.83 -18.65 14.82
N ASP A 123 12.50 -17.83 15.82
CA ASP A 123 12.22 -18.26 17.20
C ASP A 123 10.87 -18.97 17.33
N GLU A 124 9.85 -18.51 16.60
CA GLU A 124 8.49 -19.09 16.71
C GLU A 124 8.29 -20.30 15.78
N GLY A 125 9.27 -20.62 14.89
CA GLY A 125 9.11 -21.68 13.87
C GLY A 125 7.94 -21.41 12.91
N ILE A 126 7.39 -20.19 12.97
CA ILE A 126 6.29 -19.72 12.17
C ILE A 126 6.86 -19.40 10.79
N VAL A 127 6.75 -20.37 9.87
CA VAL A 127 6.65 -20.04 8.46
C VAL A 127 5.37 -19.23 8.36
N ASP A 128 5.52 -17.93 8.25
CA ASP A 128 4.47 -16.93 8.38
C ASP A 128 3.17 -17.34 7.67
N SER A 129 2.27 -18.00 8.40
CA SER A 129 0.84 -17.98 8.11
C SER A 129 0.32 -16.54 8.25
N SER A 130 1.10 -15.65 8.86
CA SER A 130 0.90 -14.21 8.78
C SER A 130 1.41 -13.59 7.45
N GLU A 131 2.03 -14.30 6.50
CA GLU A 131 2.06 -13.85 5.09
C GLU A 131 0.76 -14.23 4.34
N THR A 132 0.00 -15.21 4.86
CA THR A 132 -1.40 -15.47 4.46
C THR A 132 -2.41 -14.58 5.18
N LEU A 133 -2.06 -14.04 6.36
CA LEU A 133 -2.96 -13.24 7.22
C LEU A 133 -2.51 -11.77 7.47
N GLN A 134 -1.44 -11.29 6.83
CA GLN A 134 -1.03 -9.87 6.93
C GLN A 134 -1.95 -8.97 6.11
N GLU A 135 -3.07 -8.64 6.75
CA GLU A 135 -3.64 -7.30 6.87
C GLU A 135 -3.63 -6.52 5.55
N SER A 136 -4.60 -6.94 4.75
CA SER A 136 -5.24 -6.24 3.66
C SER A 136 -5.64 -4.80 4.06
N MET A 137 -4.71 -3.85 3.96
CA MET A 137 -5.10 -2.47 3.69
C MET A 137 -5.67 -2.45 2.28
N ILE A 138 -7.00 -2.37 2.20
CA ILE A 138 -7.70 -2.35 0.93
C ILE A 138 -8.00 -0.89 0.62
N VAL A 139 -7.60 -0.47 -0.58
CA VAL A 139 -8.07 0.80 -1.14
C VAL A 139 -9.53 0.60 -1.51
N VAL A 140 -10.40 1.34 -0.85
CA VAL A 140 -11.84 1.31 -1.06
C VAL A 140 -12.26 2.58 -1.77
N THR A 141 -12.90 2.43 -2.93
CA THR A 141 -13.49 3.57 -3.63
C THR A 141 -14.87 3.85 -3.05
N GLU A 142 -15.01 5.03 -2.44
CA GLU A 142 -16.26 5.54 -1.90
C GLU A 142 -17.19 6.01 -3.04
N ALA A 143 -18.47 6.21 -2.72
CA ALA A 143 -19.48 6.60 -3.72
C ALA A 143 -19.23 7.98 -4.37
N ASN A 144 -18.44 8.84 -3.72
CA ASN A 144 -17.99 10.13 -4.23
C ASN A 144 -16.76 10.03 -5.17
N GLY A 145 -16.23 8.82 -5.39
CA GLY A 145 -15.02 8.56 -6.17
C GLY A 145 -13.72 8.79 -5.39
N GLU A 146 -13.80 9.09 -4.10
CA GLU A 146 -12.65 9.23 -3.22
C GLU A 146 -12.16 7.84 -2.77
N ASN A 147 -10.84 7.69 -2.63
CA ASN A 147 -10.25 6.45 -2.18
C ASN A 147 -9.94 6.54 -0.68
N THR A 148 -10.57 5.68 0.11
CA THR A 148 -10.33 5.53 1.54
C THR A 148 -9.59 4.23 1.82
N PHE A 149 -8.84 4.21 2.92
CA PHE A 149 -8.13 3.00 3.33
C PHE A 149 -8.98 2.23 4.34
N TRP A 150 -9.17 0.95 4.10
CA TRP A 150 -9.81 0.03 5.04
C TRP A 150 -8.79 -0.89 5.67
N ASP A 151 -8.65 -0.81 6.99
CA ASP A 151 -7.75 -1.61 7.83
C ASP A 151 -8.44 -2.83 8.48
N GLY A 152 -9.77 -2.87 8.42
CA GLY A 152 -10.59 -3.90 9.02
C GLY A 152 -10.61 -3.91 10.54
N ILE A 153 -10.15 -2.85 11.21
CA ILE A 153 -10.29 -2.71 12.67
C ILE A 153 -11.76 -2.69 13.06
N ASP A 154 -12.60 -1.97 12.30
CA ASP A 154 -14.05 -1.92 12.51
C ASP A 154 -14.72 -3.30 12.37
N LEU A 155 -14.23 -4.14 11.45
CA LEU A 155 -14.76 -5.50 11.26
C LEU A 155 -14.44 -6.39 12.47
N LYS A 156 -13.20 -6.35 12.95
CA LYS A 156 -12.76 -7.12 14.12
C LYS A 156 -13.58 -6.78 15.37
N LEU A 157 -13.78 -5.49 15.65
CA LEU A 157 -14.60 -5.03 16.78
C LEU A 157 -16.06 -5.50 16.67
N ARG A 158 -16.62 -5.54 15.45
CA ARG A 158 -17.99 -6.06 15.22
C ARG A 158 -18.09 -7.56 15.42
N ILE A 159 -17.08 -8.33 15.00
CA ILE A 159 -17.02 -9.78 15.21
C ILE A 159 -17.00 -10.05 16.72
N GLU A 160 -16.08 -9.44 17.46
CA GLU A 160 -15.98 -9.60 18.91
C GLU A 160 -17.29 -9.27 19.63
N PHE A 161 -17.96 -8.18 19.23
CA PHE A 161 -19.26 -7.82 19.78
C PHE A 161 -20.36 -8.84 19.42
N ALA A 162 -20.39 -9.31 18.17
CA ALA A 162 -21.39 -10.27 17.70
C ALA A 162 -21.24 -11.66 18.34
N MET A 163 -20.02 -12.04 18.74
CA MET A 163 -19.75 -13.31 19.41
C MET A 163 -20.22 -13.37 20.87
N ILE A 164 -20.53 -12.23 21.50
CA ILE A 164 -20.94 -12.19 22.91
C ILE A 164 -22.23 -12.99 23.10
N GLY A 165 -22.17 -14.04 23.92
CA GLY A 165 -23.33 -14.88 24.25
C GLY A 165 -23.69 -15.93 23.19
N LEU A 166 -22.83 -16.12 22.18
CA LEU A 166 -22.92 -17.22 21.22
C LEU A 166 -21.92 -18.32 21.57
N ASP A 167 -22.35 -19.57 21.44
CA ASP A 167 -21.47 -20.74 21.52
C ASP A 167 -21.05 -21.13 20.11
N LEU A 168 -19.85 -20.68 19.71
CA LEU A 168 -19.31 -20.85 18.36
C LEU A 168 -18.14 -21.82 18.39
N ASN A 169 -18.01 -22.61 17.33
CA ASN A 169 -16.89 -23.52 17.10
C ASN A 169 -15.68 -22.86 16.41
N LEU A 170 -15.74 -21.55 16.20
CA LEU A 170 -14.69 -20.74 15.59
C LEU A 170 -14.34 -19.58 16.52
N SER A 171 -13.04 -19.27 16.59
CA SER A 171 -12.51 -18.09 17.26
C SER A 171 -12.78 -16.81 16.46
N ALA A 172 -12.66 -15.66 17.13
CA ALA A 172 -12.82 -14.35 16.47
C ALA A 172 -11.82 -14.14 15.32
N GLU A 173 -10.63 -14.72 15.45
CA GLU A 173 -9.56 -14.67 14.44
C GLU A 173 -9.92 -15.54 13.23
N GLU A 174 -10.37 -16.78 13.44
CA GLU A 174 -10.80 -17.66 12.34
C GLU A 174 -12.00 -17.10 11.58
N ILE A 175 -12.92 -16.42 12.27
CA ILE A 175 -14.06 -15.74 11.64
C ILE A 175 -13.56 -14.55 10.80
N ASP A 176 -12.66 -13.72 11.33
CA ASP A 176 -12.10 -12.59 10.58
C ASP A 176 -11.38 -13.07 9.30
N ASP A 177 -10.63 -14.16 9.40
CA ASP A 177 -9.91 -14.77 8.28
C ASP A 177 -10.86 -15.25 7.17
N GLU A 178 -11.91 -15.99 7.53
CA GLU A 178 -12.89 -16.46 6.54
C GLU A 178 -13.69 -15.31 5.93
N LEU A 179 -14.02 -14.27 6.71
CA LEU A 179 -14.70 -13.08 6.20
C LEU A 179 -13.83 -12.29 5.21
N ARG A 180 -12.51 -12.30 5.38
CA ARG A 180 -11.57 -11.56 4.52
C ARG A 180 -11.05 -12.34 3.32
N ARG A 181 -11.29 -13.65 3.27
CA ARG A 181 -10.73 -14.57 2.26
C ARG A 181 -10.99 -14.19 0.81
N SER A 182 -12.14 -13.57 0.52
CA SER A 182 -12.56 -13.19 -0.83
C SER A 182 -12.30 -11.72 -1.17
N LEU A 183 -11.56 -11.00 -0.34
CA LEU A 183 -11.28 -9.58 -0.55
C LEU A 183 -10.16 -9.36 -1.59
N TYR A 184 -10.35 -8.40 -2.50
CA TYR A 184 -9.40 -8.01 -3.54
C TYR A 184 -9.03 -6.51 -3.47
N PRO A 185 -7.85 -6.11 -3.97
CA PRO A 185 -7.45 -4.69 -4.02
C PRO A 185 -8.39 -3.87 -4.91
N GLU A 186 -8.62 -2.59 -4.58
CA GLU A 186 -9.43 -1.65 -5.39
C GLU A 186 -10.90 -2.07 -5.54
N MET A 187 -11.58 -2.29 -4.42
CA MET A 187 -13.02 -2.58 -4.42
C MET A 187 -13.84 -1.35 -4.05
N THR A 188 -15.08 -1.29 -4.54
CA THR A 188 -16.00 -0.24 -4.08
C THR A 188 -16.47 -0.53 -2.66
N ARG A 189 -16.90 0.51 -1.92
CA ARG A 189 -17.48 0.33 -0.58
C ARG A 189 -18.67 -0.63 -0.58
N SER A 190 -19.45 -0.64 -1.67
CA SER A 190 -20.58 -1.55 -1.87
C SER A 190 -20.12 -3.01 -2.01
N ASP A 191 -19.05 -3.26 -2.74
CA ASP A 191 -18.54 -4.60 -2.99
C ASP A 191 -17.81 -5.18 -1.78
N LEU A 192 -17.13 -4.35 -1.00
CA LEU A 192 -16.58 -4.73 0.31
C LEU A 192 -17.67 -5.29 1.22
N GLN A 193 -18.76 -4.54 1.38
CA GLN A 193 -19.86 -4.94 2.24
C GLN A 193 -20.53 -6.23 1.76
N LYS A 194 -20.79 -6.34 0.45
CA LYS A 194 -21.40 -7.55 -0.12
C LYS A 194 -20.51 -8.77 0.06
N THR A 195 -19.21 -8.63 -0.17
CA THR A 195 -18.24 -9.73 -0.03
C THR A 195 -18.20 -10.25 1.41
N ILE A 196 -18.13 -9.35 2.39
CA ILE A 196 -18.16 -9.73 3.82
C ILE A 196 -19.47 -10.47 4.15
N ILE A 197 -20.62 -9.96 3.71
CA ILE A 197 -21.93 -10.61 3.96
C ILE A 197 -22.02 -11.97 3.26
N LEU A 198 -21.44 -12.10 2.06
CA LEU A 198 -21.45 -13.36 1.31
C LEU A 198 -20.61 -14.42 2.03
N ASN A 199 -19.42 -14.05 2.52
CA ASN A 199 -18.54 -14.95 3.26
C ASN A 199 -19.10 -15.33 4.64
N ALA A 200 -19.97 -14.50 5.21
CA ALA A 200 -20.62 -14.74 6.50
C ALA A 200 -21.78 -15.75 6.45
N LYS A 201 -22.28 -16.10 5.26
CA LYS A 201 -23.40 -17.04 5.05
C LYS A 201 -22.91 -18.47 4.87
#